data_AF-A0A212CLH0-F1
#
_entry.id   AF-A0A212CLH0-F1
#
_cell.length_a   1.000
_cell.length_b   1.000
_cell.length_c   1.000
_cell.angle_alpha   90.00
_cell.angle_beta   90.00
_cell.angle_gamma   90.00
#
_symmetry.space_group_name_H-M   'P 1'
#
loop_
_entity.id
_entity.type
_entity.pdbx_description
1 polymer ?
#
loop_
_entity_poly.entity_id
_entity_poly.type
_entity_poly.pdbx_seq_one_letter_code
_entity_poly.pdbx_strand_id
1 'polypeptide(L)'
;MPQGQCFAVRSLGWVEMAEEDLAPGKSSVAVNNCIRQLSYCKNDIRDTVGIWGEGKDMYLVLENDTLSLVDPMDRSVLHAQPIVSIRVWGVGRDNGR
;
A
#
# COMPACT_ATOMS: atom_id res chain seq x y z
N MET A 1 -18.40 14.76 -14.26
CA MET A 1 -17.17 14.94 -13.48
C MET A 1 -16.72 13.56 -13.06
N PRO A 2 -15.47 13.12 -13.30
CA PRO A 2 -15.04 11.84 -12.74
C PRO A 2 -15.04 11.99 -11.21
N GLN A 3 -15.89 11.23 -10.53
CA GLN A 3 -16.13 11.32 -9.08
C GLN A 3 -15.11 10.47 -8.30
N GLY A 4 -13.86 10.46 -8.75
CA GLY A 4 -12.79 9.68 -8.13
C GLY A 4 -12.13 10.43 -6.98
N GLN A 5 -11.74 9.72 -5.93
CA GLN A 5 -10.88 10.27 -4.86
C GLN A 5 -9.41 10.05 -5.24
N CYS A 6 -8.56 11.07 -5.04
CA CYS A 6 -7.14 11.01 -5.36
C CYS A 6 -6.32 11.41 -4.15
N PHE A 7 -5.34 10.58 -3.78
CA PHE A 7 -4.49 10.75 -2.61
C PHE A 7 -3.02 10.71 -3.01
N ALA A 8 -2.25 11.73 -2.62
CA ALA A 8 -0.80 11.69 -2.74
C ALA A 8 -0.23 10.76 -1.68
N VAL A 9 0.50 9.71 -2.10
CA VAL A 9 1.07 8.70 -1.21
C VAL A 9 2.52 8.42 -1.58
N ARG A 10 3.28 7.88 -0.62
CA ARG A 10 4.64 7.37 -0.85
C ARG A 10 4.64 5.87 -0.59
N SER A 11 5.07 5.09 -1.57
CA SER A 11 5.20 3.65 -1.38
C SER A 11 6.28 3.36 -0.33
N LEU A 12 5.97 2.45 0.60
CA LEU A 12 6.92 1.91 1.57
C LEU A 12 7.40 0.50 1.19
N GLY A 13 7.03 0.01 -0.01
CA GLY A 13 7.31 -1.36 -0.45
C GLY A 13 6.17 -2.32 -0.17
N TRP A 14 6.48 -3.62 -0.15
CA TRP A 14 5.52 -4.72 0.01
C TRP A 14 6.12 -5.84 0.87
N VAL A 15 5.27 -6.66 1.46
CA VAL A 15 5.64 -7.85 2.22
C VAL A 15 4.78 -9.02 1.77
N GLU A 16 5.38 -10.19 1.56
CA GLU A 16 4.65 -11.41 1.27
C GLU A 16 3.91 -11.88 2.54
N MET A 17 2.63 -12.21 2.41
CA MET A 17 1.77 -12.60 3.53
C MET A 17 1.23 -14.00 3.31
N ALA A 18 1.35 -14.85 4.32
CA ALA A 18 0.75 -16.18 4.30
C ALA A 18 -0.77 -16.08 4.46
N GLU A 19 -1.51 -17.04 3.88
CA GLU A 19 -2.97 -17.05 3.94
C GLU A 19 -3.50 -17.15 5.39
N GLU A 20 -2.76 -17.85 6.25
CA GLU A 20 -3.07 -17.98 7.68
C GLU A 20 -3.00 -16.65 8.45
N ASP A 21 -2.19 -15.69 8.01
CA ASP A 21 -2.08 -14.36 8.62
C ASP A 21 -3.25 -13.45 8.24
N LEU A 22 -3.88 -13.73 7.10
CA LEU A 22 -5.07 -13.03 6.61
C LEU A 22 -6.37 -13.60 7.19
N ALA A 23 -6.29 -14.63 8.04
CA ALA A 23 -7.44 -15.22 8.69
C ALA A 23 -8.19 -14.20 9.60
N PRO A 24 -9.52 -14.36 9.78
CA PRO A 24 -10.29 -13.53 10.70
C PRO A 24 -9.68 -13.55 12.11
N GLY A 25 -9.40 -12.37 12.67
CA GLY A 25 -8.79 -12.22 14.00
C GLY A 25 -7.26 -12.08 14.00
N LYS A 26 -6.56 -12.44 12.92
CA LYS A 26 -5.11 -12.23 12.76
C LYS A 26 -4.75 -11.10 11.79
N SER A 27 -5.62 -10.83 10.82
CA SER A 27 -5.38 -9.86 9.75
C SER A 27 -5.04 -8.45 10.23
N SER A 28 -5.66 -7.96 11.31
CA SER A 28 -5.36 -6.65 11.88
C SER A 28 -3.95 -6.57 12.48
N VAL A 29 -3.47 -7.65 13.08
CA VAL A 29 -2.11 -7.76 13.62
C VAL A 29 -1.11 -7.86 12.47
N ALA A 30 -1.41 -8.66 11.45
CA ALA A 30 -0.60 -8.80 10.24
C ALA A 30 -0.42 -7.45 9.52
N VAL A 31 -1.50 -6.67 9.35
CA VAL A 31 -1.43 -5.33 8.73
C VAL A 31 -0.58 -4.37 9.58
N ASN A 32 -0.76 -4.32 10.91
CA ASN A 32 0.05 -3.44 11.76
C ASN A 32 1.53 -3.84 11.75
N ASN A 33 1.85 -5.13 11.80
CA ASN A 33 3.22 -5.64 11.70
C ASN A 33 3.85 -5.29 10.35
N CYS A 34 3.10 -5.41 9.25
CA CYS A 34 3.54 -5.01 7.91
C CYS A 34 3.91 -3.52 7.87
N ILE A 35 3.02 -2.67 8.37
CA ILE A 35 3.24 -1.22 8.41
C ILE A 35 4.47 -0.90 9.24
N ARG A 36 4.64 -1.52 10.41
CA ARG A 36 5.83 -1.33 11.26
C ARG A 36 7.10 -1.78 10.54
N GLN A 37 7.11 -2.99 9.98
CA GLN A 37 8.26 -3.55 9.29
C GLN A 37 8.70 -2.63 8.13
N LEU A 38 7.77 -2.24 7.26
CA LEU A 38 8.07 -1.35 6.13
C LEU A 38 8.42 0.08 6.57
N SER A 39 7.88 0.55 7.70
CA SER A 39 8.21 1.89 8.22
C SER A 39 9.61 1.94 8.86
N TYR A 40 10.03 0.90 9.58
CA TYR A 40 11.31 0.85 10.29
C TYR A 40 12.47 0.34 9.43
N CYS A 41 12.22 -0.51 8.42
CA CYS A 41 13.24 -0.99 7.48
C CYS A 41 13.85 0.12 6.60
N LYS A 42 13.28 1.32 6.63
CA LYS A 42 13.75 2.53 5.94
C LYS A 42 15.19 2.98 6.32
N ASN A 43 15.82 2.33 7.31
CA ASN A 43 17.15 2.69 7.80
C ASN A 43 18.29 1.76 7.37
N ASP A 44 18.08 0.59 6.75
CA ASP A 44 19.19 -0.38 6.64
C ASP A 44 19.42 -1.16 5.34
N ILE A 45 18.57 -1.10 4.30
CA ILE A 45 18.74 -2.06 3.18
C ILE A 45 18.73 -1.39 1.80
N ARG A 46 19.95 -1.24 1.27
CA ARG A 46 20.30 -0.92 -0.12
C ARG A 46 19.91 -2.01 -1.15
N ASP A 47 19.11 -3.02 -0.81
CA ASP A 47 19.12 -4.28 -1.58
C ASP A 47 17.75 -4.82 -2.08
N THR A 48 16.63 -4.12 -1.85
CA THR A 48 15.31 -4.53 -2.41
C THR A 48 14.61 -3.45 -3.23
N VAL A 49 15.36 -2.38 -3.54
CA VAL A 49 14.94 -1.27 -4.42
C VAL A 49 14.80 -1.78 -5.85
N GLY A 50 13.64 -2.34 -6.21
CA GLY A 50 13.49 -2.80 -7.58
C GLY A 50 12.07 -3.04 -8.09
N ILE A 51 11.15 -3.51 -7.24
CA ILE A 51 9.94 -4.12 -7.82
C ILE A 51 8.67 -3.26 -7.65
N TRP A 52 8.51 -2.50 -6.55
CA TRP A 52 7.32 -1.62 -6.34
C TRP A 52 7.66 -0.22 -5.80
N GLY A 53 8.92 0.21 -6.00
CA GLY A 53 9.34 1.59 -5.74
C GLY A 53 9.24 2.00 -4.27
N GLU A 54 9.85 1.26 -3.34
CA GLU A 54 10.07 1.75 -1.97
C GLU A 54 10.62 3.20 -2.02
N GLY A 55 9.94 4.13 -1.38
CA GLY A 55 10.28 5.55 -1.39
C GLY A 55 9.77 6.36 -2.60
N LYS A 56 9.07 5.75 -3.57
CA LYS A 56 8.49 6.43 -4.73
C LYS A 56 7.20 7.16 -4.37
N ASP A 57 7.13 8.44 -4.74
CA ASP A 57 5.91 9.24 -4.68
C ASP A 57 4.95 8.83 -5.80
N MET A 58 3.66 8.70 -5.49
CA MET A 58 2.62 8.29 -6.42
C MET A 58 1.24 8.77 -5.99
N TYR A 59 0.27 8.68 -6.90
CA TYR A 59 -1.13 8.92 -6.61
C TYR A 59 -1.87 7.61 -6.44
N LEU A 60 -2.62 7.48 -5.35
CA LEU A 60 -3.63 6.46 -5.17
C LEU A 60 -4.98 7.06 -5.60
N VAL A 61 -5.57 6.49 -6.63
CA VAL A 61 -6.85 6.93 -7.19
C VAL A 61 -7.90 5.85 -6.96
N LEU A 62 -9.02 6.22 -6.34
CA LEU A 62 -10.19 5.37 -6.18
C LEU A 62 -11.29 5.86 -7.12
N GLU A 63 -11.56 5.09 -8.16
CA GLU A 63 -12.58 5.42 -9.16
C GLU A 63 -13.15 4.14 -9.78
N ASN A 64 -14.46 4.13 -10.10
CA ASN A 64 -15.13 3.01 -10.77
C ASN A 64 -14.83 1.64 -10.13
N ASP A 65 -14.97 1.56 -8.81
CA ASP A 65 -14.68 0.36 -8.00
C ASP A 65 -13.27 -0.21 -8.18
N THR A 66 -12.32 0.63 -8.60
CA THR A 66 -10.92 0.27 -8.85
C THR A 66 -9.99 1.19 -8.09
N LEU A 67 -9.01 0.59 -7.41
CA LEU A 67 -7.86 1.28 -6.83
C LEU A 67 -6.73 1.26 -7.85
N SER A 68 -6.28 2.45 -8.27
CA SER A 68 -5.16 2.60 -9.20
C SER A 68 -4.01 3.35 -8.54
N LEU A 69 -2.79 2.89 -8.80
CA LEU A 69 -1.56 3.62 -8.48
C LEU A 69 -1.08 4.30 -9.76
N VAL A 70 -0.86 5.60 -9.68
CA VAL A 70 -0.54 6.46 -10.84
C VAL A 70 0.77 7.19 -10.60
N ASP A 71 1.63 7.21 -11.61
CA ASP A 71 2.89 7.96 -11.57
C ASP A 71 2.61 9.48 -11.56
N PRO A 72 3.23 10.26 -10.66
CA PRO A 72 2.93 11.68 -10.54
C PRO A 72 3.51 12.52 -11.70
N MET A 73 4.51 12.01 -12.41
CA MET A 73 5.22 12.75 -13.47
C MET A 73 4.45 12.73 -14.78
N ASP A 74 4.04 11.55 -15.25
CA ASP A 74 3.39 11.37 -16.55
C ASP A 74 1.93 10.92 -16.45
N ARG A 75 1.42 10.71 -15.23
CA ARG A 75 0.06 10.21 -14.94
C ARG A 75 -0.22 8.83 -15.53
N SER A 76 0.81 8.04 -15.81
CA SER A 76 0.67 6.64 -16.22
C SER A 76 0.15 5.78 -15.07
N VAL A 77 -0.72 4.82 -15.40
CA VAL A 77 -1.20 3.82 -14.43
C VAL A 77 -0.10 2.79 -14.22
N LEU A 78 0.46 2.75 -13.01
CA LEU A 78 1.47 1.79 -12.59
C LEU A 78 0.82 0.45 -12.22
N HIS A 79 -0.33 0.50 -11.55
CA HIS A 79 -1.08 -0.68 -11.14
C HIS A 79 -2.57 -0.36 -11.00
N ALA A 80 -3.44 -1.33 -11.26
CA ALA A 80 -4.88 -1.21 -11.08
C ALA A 80 -5.44 -2.50 -10.46
N GLN A 81 -6.16 -2.35 -9.36
CA GLN A 81 -6.72 -3.44 -8.56
C GLN A 81 -8.21 -3.17 -8.31
N PRO A 82 -9.13 -4.04 -8.75
CA PRO A 82 -10.53 -3.96 -8.37
C PRO A 82 -10.68 -4.00 -6.85
N ILE A 83 -11.51 -3.10 -6.30
CA ILE A 83 -11.74 -2.98 -4.85
C ILE A 83 -12.30 -4.29 -4.29
N VAL A 84 -13.16 -4.96 -5.06
CA VAL A 84 -13.75 -6.27 -4.72
C VAL A 84 -12.73 -7.39 -4.52
N SER A 85 -11.50 -7.23 -5.04
CA SER A 85 -10.43 -8.20 -4.91
C SER A 85 -9.48 -7.92 -3.73
N ILE A 86 -9.64 -6.79 -3.04
CA ILE A 86 -8.83 -6.44 -1.87
C ILE A 86 -9.29 -7.30 -0.69
N ARG A 87 -8.44 -8.25 -0.28
CA ARG A 87 -8.77 -9.17 0.82
C ARG A 87 -8.79 -8.49 2.19
N VAL A 88 -7.81 -7.63 2.45
CA VAL A 88 -7.62 -6.97 3.74
C VAL A 88 -7.07 -5.56 3.49
N TRP A 89 -7.56 -4.59 4.25
CA TRP A 89 -7.03 -3.23 4.30
C TRP A 89 -7.03 -2.75 5.75
N GLY A 90 -6.18 -1.77 6.07
CA GLY A 90 -6.13 -1.20 7.41
C GLY A 90 -5.19 0.00 7.48
N VAL A 91 -5.26 0.70 8.60
CA VAL A 91 -4.44 1.88 8.89
C VAL A 91 -3.55 1.58 10.08
N GLY A 92 -2.30 2.08 10.04
CA GLY A 92 -1.36 1.93 11.15
C GLY A 92 -1.86 2.69 12.37
N ARG A 93 -1.92 2.03 13.53
CA ARG A 93 -2.43 2.63 14.77
C ARG A 93 -1.38 3.37 15.61
N ASP A 94 -0.13 3.45 15.17
CA ASP A 94 0.99 3.88 16.02
C ASP A 94 1.06 5.39 16.34
N ASN A 95 0.02 6.18 16.04
CA ASN A 95 -0.04 7.59 16.45
C ASN A 95 -0.97 7.83 17.64
N GLY A 96 -0.78 7.05 18.72
CA GLY A 96 -1.33 7.32 20.05
C GLY A 96 -0.35 8.10 20.92
N ARG A 97 -0.02 9.35 20.55
CA ARG A 97 0.62 10.32 21.44
C ARG A 97 -0.25 11.55 21.60
#